data_AF-A0A6N0LDP1-F1
#
_entry.id   AF-A0A6N0LDP1-F1
#
_cell.length_a   1.000
_cell.length_b   1.000
_cell.length_c   1.000
_cell.angle_alpha   90.00
_cell.angle_beta   90.00
_cell.angle_gamma   90.00
#
_symmetry.space_group_name_H-M   'P 1'
#
loop_
_entity.id
_entity.type
_entity.pdbx_description
1 polymer ?
#
loop_
_entity_poly.entity_id
_entity_poly.type
_entity_poly.pdbx_seq_one_letter_code
_entity_poly.pdbx_strand_id
1 'polypeptide(L)' 'MHTLQALVQGKVTPQMISIDHLIEMAKRYNDPHSAEYKLIELATNILLAQALDQALKHV' A
#
# COMPACT_ATOMS: atom_id res chain seq x y z
N MET A 1 2.72 9.20 4.62
CA MET A 1 3.96 8.46 4.90
C MET A 1 3.92 7.63 6.19
N HIS A 2 3.66 8.21 7.36
CA HIS A 2 3.58 7.41 8.61
C HIS A 2 2.59 6.25 8.56
N THR A 3 1.43 6.43 7.93
CA THR A 3 0.43 5.36 7.75
C THR A 3 0.95 4.21 6.91
N LEU A 4 1.69 4.49 5.83
CA LEU A 4 2.31 3.46 4.97
C LEU A 4 3.42 2.72 5.69
N GLN A 5 4.22 3.42 6.51
CA GLN A 5 5.23 2.77 7.36
C GLN A 5 4.56 1.86 8.39
N ALA A 6 3.48 2.30 9.02
CA ALA A 6 2.74 1.51 9.99
C ALA A 6 2.08 0.28 9.34
N LEU A 7 1.59 0.41 8.11
CA LEU A 7 1.10 -0.71 7.29
C LEU A 7 2.20 -1.74 7.02
N VAL A 8 3.35 -1.31 6.51
CA VAL A 8 4.48 -2.20 6.20
C VAL A 8 5.01 -2.88 7.47
N GLN A 9 4.90 -2.22 8.63
CA GLN A 9 5.24 -2.78 9.94
C GLN A 9 4.13 -3.66 10.54
N GLY A 10 3.01 -3.86 9.85
CA GLY A 10 1.87 -4.66 10.34
C GLY A 10 1.10 -4.03 11.52
N LYS A 11 1.33 -2.76 11.82
CA LYS A 11 0.68 -2.02 12.91
C LYS A 11 -0.72 -1.51 12.55
N VAL A 12 -1.03 -1.47 11.26
CA VAL A 12 -2.31 -1.01 10.73
C VAL A 12 -2.81 -2.02 9.71
N THR A 13 -4.11 -2.32 9.74
CA THR A 13 -4.71 -3.22 8.77
C THR A 13 -4.79 -2.56 7.39
N PRO A 14 -4.53 -3.31 6.30
CA PRO A 14 -4.57 -2.73 4.96
C PRO A 14 -5.94 -2.15 4.58
N GLN A 15 -7.05 -2.66 5.12
CA GLN A 15 -8.38 -2.09 4.85
C GLN A 15 -8.54 -0.62 5.26
N MET A 16 -7.64 -0.07 6.08
CA MET A 16 -7.66 1.34 6.48
C MET A 16 -7.03 2.30 5.46
N ILE A 17 -6.36 1.78 4.41
CA ILE A 17 -5.69 2.61 3.40
C ILE A 17 -6.52 2.64 2.11
N SER A 18 -6.92 3.85 1.72
CA SER A 18 -7.60 4.08 0.44
C SER A 18 -6.65 3.88 -0.74
N ILE A 19 -7.12 3.19 -1.78
CA ILE A 19 -6.40 3.03 -3.05
C ILE A 19 -6.17 4.40 -3.70
N ASP A 20 -7.13 5.31 -3.64
CA ASP A 20 -6.98 6.67 -4.19
C ASP A 20 -5.83 7.41 -3.50
N HIS A 21 -5.67 7.23 -2.19
CA HIS A 21 -4.56 7.81 -1.45
C HIS A 21 -3.20 7.28 -1.90
N LEU A 22 -3.11 5.97 -2.19
CA LEU A 22 -1.89 5.40 -2.78
C LEU A 22 -1.58 5.97 -4.15
N ILE A 23 -2.60 6.13 -5.01
CA ILE A 23 -2.44 6.70 -6.35
C ILE A 23 -1.93 8.14 -6.27
N GLU A 24 -2.48 8.95 -5.37
CA GLU A 24 -2.00 10.32 -5.13
C GLU A 24 -0.54 10.35 -4.64
N MET A 25 -0.18 9.43 -3.73
CA MET A 25 1.19 9.31 -3.25
C MET A 25 2.16 8.87 -4.34
N ALA A 26 1.79 7.90 -5.18
CA ALA A 26 2.61 7.44 -6.30
C ALA A 26 2.82 8.56 -7.35
N LYS A 27 1.80 9.40 -7.59
CA LYS A 27 1.94 10.58 -8.45
C LYS A 27 2.91 11.61 -7.88
N ARG A 28 2.89 11.80 -6.55
CA ARG A 28 3.72 12.79 -5.85
C ARG A 28 5.17 12.33 -5.65
N TYR A 29 5.38 11.05 -5.38
CA TYR A 29 6.68 10.44 -5.15
C TYR A 29 6.95 9.43 -6.26
N ASN A 30 7.37 9.95 -7.42
CA ASN A 30 7.51 9.17 -8.65
C ASN A 30 8.96 8.78 -8.99
N ASP A 31 9.92 9.13 -8.13
CA ASP A 31 11.31 8.70 -8.29
C ASP A 31 11.48 7.26 -7.79
N PRO A 32 11.73 6.28 -8.69
CA PRO A 32 11.84 4.88 -8.33
C PRO A 32 13.02 4.55 -7.40
N HIS A 33 13.99 5.45 -7.29
CA HIS A 33 15.14 5.28 -6.39
C HIS A 33 14.90 5.84 -4.99
N SER A 34 13.83 6.61 -4.79
CA SER A 34 13.48 7.21 -3.49
C SER A 34 12.97 6.17 -2.48
N ALA A 35 13.18 6.46 -1.19
CA ALA A 35 12.68 5.61 -0.11
C ALA A 35 11.14 5.63 -0.05
N GLU A 36 10.54 6.79 -0.36
CA GLU A 36 9.11 7.01 -0.42
C GLU A 36 8.45 6.17 -1.51
N TYR A 37 9.04 6.13 -2.71
CA TYR A 37 8.53 5.29 -3.80
C TYR A 37 8.53 3.82 -3.40
N LYS A 38 9.64 3.31 -2.87
CA LYS A 38 9.74 1.92 -2.40
C LYS A 38 8.73 1.60 -1.30
N LEU A 39 8.48 2.56 -0.41
CA LEU A 39 7.48 2.41 0.65
C LEU A 39 6.06 2.34 0.07
N ILE A 40 5.73 3.18 -0.91
CA ILE A 40 4.44 3.15 -1.60
C ILE A 40 4.26 1.85 -2.37
N GLU A 41 5.30 1.38 -3.07
CA GLU A 41 5.31 0.10 -3.78
C GLU A 41 5.01 -1.07 -2.83
N LEU A 42 5.74 -1.16 -1.71
CA LEU A 42 5.52 -2.20 -0.70
C LEU A 42 4.11 -2.17 -0.13
N ALA A 43 3.62 -0.98 0.24
CA ALA A 43 2.27 -0.80 0.74
C ALA A 43 1.21 -1.24 -0.28
N THR A 44 1.41 -0.89 -1.56
CA THR A 44 0.52 -1.27 -2.66
C THR A 44 0.47 -2.78 -2.83
N ASN A 45 1.63 -3.45 -2.80
CA ASN A 45 1.71 -4.90 -2.90
C ASN A 45 0.97 -5.61 -1.76
N ILE A 46 1.12 -5.14 -0.52
CA ILE A 46 0.41 -5.69 0.66
C ILE A 46 -1.11 -5.56 0.47
N LEU A 47 -1.57 -4.39 0.06
CA LEU A 47 -2.99 -4.11 -0.16
C LEU A 47 -3.60 -5.00 -1.24
N LEU A 48 -2.93 -5.11 -2.39
CA LEU A 48 -3.40 -5.94 -3.50
C LEU A 48 -3.38 -7.42 -3.15
N ALA A 49 -2.35 -7.90 -2.46
CA ALA A 49 -2.28 -9.29 -2.00
C ALA A 49 -3.45 -9.63 -1.07
N GLN A 50 -3.74 -8.77 -0.09
CA GLN A 50 -4.88 -9.00 0.79
C GLN A 50 -6.23 -8.93 0.08
N ALA A 51 -6.40 -7.99 -0.85
CA ALA A 51 -7.62 -7.90 -1.64
C ALA A 51 -7.84 -9.17 -2.46
N LEU A 52 -6.77 -9.70 -3.07
CA LEU A 52 -6.80 -10.96 -3.80
C LEU A 52 -7.15 -12.14 -2.89
N ASP A 53 -6.51 -12.25 -1.72
CA ASP A 53 -6.79 -13.30 -0.74
C ASP A 53 -8.25 -13.29 -0.27
N GLN A 54 -8.85 -12.10 -0.10
CA GLN A 54 -10.27 -12.00 0.25
C GLN A 54 -11.18 -12.39 -0.90
N ALA A 55 -10.87 -11.95 -2.13
CA ALA A 55 -11.63 -12.31 -3.31
C ALA A 55 -11.64 -13.83 -3.54
N LEU A 56 -10.48 -14.49 -3.38
CA LEU A 56 -10.33 -15.93 -3.55
C LEU A 56 -11.12 -16.77 -2.54
N LYS A 57 -11.55 -16.21 -1.41
CA LYS A 57 -12.44 -16.92 -0.46
C LYS A 57 -13.88 -17.04 -0.95
N HIS A 58 -14.23 -16.32 -2.01
CA HIS A 58 -15.58 -16.24 -2.55
C HIS A 58 -15.69 -16.79 -3.99
N VAL A 59 -14.63 -17.45 -4.49
CA VAL A 59 -14.56 -18.07 -5.82
C VAL A 59 -14.35 -19.57 -5.69
#